data_AF-A0A151IT15-F1
#
_entry.id   AF-A0A151IT15-F1
#
_cell.length_a   1.000
_cell.length_b   1.000
_cell.length_c   1.000
_cell.angle_alpha   90.00
_cell.angle_beta   90.00
_cell.angle_gamma   90.00
#
_symmetry.space_group_name_H-M   'P 1'
#
loop_
_entity.id
_entity.type
_entity.pdbx_description
1 polymer ?
#
loop_
_entity_poly.entity_id
_entity_poly.type
_entity_poly.pdbx_seq_one_letter_code
_entity_poly.pdbx_strand_id
1 'polypeptide(L)'
;MMTCWVLVGVFVTIVLIYGLIEFHYFLRMFLTVFLARYCKKRVHILDETVIYVHNYLTIFFPGICTTNDVDALLYHMNNARYLRELDFARVDFYERTDLYREVCSQGSGVVQGAATIRYRRFIKPLTIFKITSKVIQEI
;
A
#
# COMPACT_ATOMS: atom_id res chain seq x y z
N MET A 1 13.34 -5.79 40.30
CA MET A 1 13.73 -7.07 39.67
C MET A 1 12.61 -7.60 38.76
N MET A 2 11.42 -7.89 39.30
CA MET A 2 10.28 -8.39 38.50
C MET A 2 9.82 -7.43 37.39
N THR A 3 9.81 -6.12 37.65
CA THR A 3 9.47 -5.07 36.67
C THR A 3 10.43 -5.03 35.48
N CYS A 4 11.73 -5.31 35.68
CA CYS A 4 12.71 -5.33 34.59
C CYS A 4 12.45 -6.51 33.63
N TRP A 5 12.10 -7.69 34.15
CA TRP A 5 11.75 -8.85 33.34
C TRP A 5 10.47 -8.65 32.54
N VAL A 6 9.47 -7.99 33.12
CA VAL A 6 8.24 -7.61 32.41
C VAL A 6 8.55 -6.67 31.25
N LEU A 7 9.38 -5.64 31.47
CA LEU A 7 9.76 -4.71 30.40
C LEU A 7 10.53 -5.39 29.27
N VAL A 8 11.45 -6.31 29.60
CA VAL A 8 12.18 -7.10 28.61
C VAL A 8 11.22 -7.99 27.82
N GLY A 9 10.28 -8.67 28.48
CA GLY A 9 9.28 -9.50 27.82
C GLY A 9 8.40 -8.70 26.84
N VAL A 10 7.98 -7.50 27.23
CA VAL A 10 7.22 -6.58 26.36
C VAL A 10 8.06 -6.17 25.15
N PHE A 11 9.33 -5.79 25.35
CA PHE A 11 10.22 -5.40 24.26
C PHE A 11 10.45 -6.54 23.26
N VAL A 12 10.75 -7.74 23.76
CA VAL A 12 10.95 -8.93 22.91
C VAL A 12 9.68 -9.24 22.12
N THR A 13 8.51 -9.15 22.76
CA THR A 13 7.23 -9.37 22.08
C THR A 13 7.00 -8.34 20.97
N ILE A 14 7.28 -7.05 21.22
CA ILE A 14 7.18 -6.00 20.19
C ILE A 14 8.12 -6.29 19.02
N VAL A 15 9.38 -6.67 19.30
CA VAL A 15 10.36 -7.01 18.26
C VAL A 15 9.92 -8.24 17.46
N LEU A 16 9.40 -9.28 18.13
CA LEU A 16 8.88 -10.47 17.47
C LEU A 16 7.67 -10.17 16.59
N ILE A 17 6.73 -9.36 17.07
CA ILE A 17 5.59 -8.91 16.25
C ILE A 17 6.10 -8.15 15.04
N TYR A 18 7.07 -7.23 15.21
CA TYR A 18 7.60 -6.43 14.11
C TYR A 18 8.41 -7.26 13.09
N GLY A 19 9.10 -8.31 13.55
CA GLY A 19 9.91 -9.19 12.70
C GLY A 19 9.12 -10.29 11.99
N LEU A 20 8.05 -10.80 12.63
CA LEU A 20 7.24 -11.90 12.09
C LEU A 20 6.04 -11.39 11.29
N ILE A 21 5.46 -10.27 11.71
CA ILE A 21 4.29 -9.68 11.10
C ILE A 21 4.75 -8.36 10.48
N GLU A 22 4.57 -8.20 9.16
CA GLU A 22 4.76 -6.91 8.48
C GLU A 22 3.67 -5.91 8.94
N PHE A 23 3.65 -5.53 10.22
CA PHE A 23 2.63 -4.68 10.84
C PHE A 23 2.48 -3.35 10.09
N HIS A 24 3.60 -2.83 9.60
CA HIS A 24 3.64 -1.64 8.76
C HIS A 24 2.79 -1.77 7.49
N TYR A 25 2.75 -2.94 6.85
CA TYR A 25 1.93 -3.19 5.67
C TYR A 25 0.43 -3.07 6.01
N PHE A 26 -0.02 -3.77 7.04
CA PHE A 26 -1.43 -3.75 7.47
C PHE A 26 -1.87 -2.37 7.93
N LEU A 27 -1.01 -1.68 8.68
CA LEU A 27 -1.28 -0.30 9.12
C LEU A 27 -1.42 0.64 7.91
N ARG A 28 -0.51 0.57 6.94
CA ARG A 28 -0.62 1.36 5.70
C ARG A 28 -1.90 1.05 4.95
N MET A 29 -2.25 -0.24 4.85
CA MET A 29 -3.47 -0.65 4.17
C MET A 29 -4.73 -0.04 4.81
N PHE A 30 -4.82 -0.15 6.14
CA PHE A 30 -5.93 0.40 6.92
C PHE A 30 -6.02 1.92 6.76
N LEU A 31 -4.90 2.63 6.86
CA LEU A 31 -4.85 4.08 6.69
C LEU A 31 -5.25 4.51 5.27
N THR A 32 -4.81 3.78 4.24
CA THR A 32 -5.21 4.04 2.85
C THR A 32 -6.73 3.96 2.69
N VAL A 33 -7.36 2.89 3.21
CA VAL A 33 -8.82 2.72 3.16
C VAL A 33 -9.53 3.84 3.93
N PHE A 34 -9.08 4.12 5.16
CA PHE A 34 -9.67 5.15 6.00
C PHE A 34 -9.62 6.53 5.32
N LEU A 35 -8.46 6.93 4.81
CA LEU A 35 -8.28 8.21 4.13
C LEU A 35 -9.04 8.29 2.81
N ALA A 36 -9.06 7.20 2.04
CA ALA A 36 -9.84 7.13 0.80
C ALA A 36 -11.33 7.35 1.06
N ARG A 37 -11.83 6.79 2.17
CA ARG A 37 -13.25 6.85 2.56
C ARG A 37 -13.67 8.20 3.14
N TYR A 38 -12.85 8.79 4.02
CA TYR A 38 -13.24 9.98 4.78
C TYR A 38 -12.62 11.29 4.29
N CYS A 39 -11.44 11.24 3.67
CA CYS A 39 -10.68 12.45 3.32
C CYS A 39 -10.64 12.74 1.82
N LYS A 40 -10.80 11.74 0.96
CA LYS A 40 -10.69 11.90 -0.50
C LYS A 40 -12.07 12.02 -1.16
N LYS A 41 -12.12 12.80 -2.25
CA LYS A 41 -13.32 12.91 -3.09
C LYS A 41 -13.55 11.62 -3.88
N ARG A 42 -14.84 11.27 -4.03
CA ARG A 42 -15.30 10.23 -4.95
C ARG A 42 -14.97 10.59 -6.39
N VAL A 43 -14.71 9.59 -7.20
CA VAL A 43 -14.32 9.73 -8.62
C VAL A 43 -15.12 8.76 -9.46
N HIS A 44 -15.31 9.08 -10.73
CA HIS A 44 -15.98 8.16 -11.65
C HIS A 44 -15.03 7.01 -12.06
N ILE A 45 -15.58 5.85 -12.43
CA ILE A 45 -14.81 4.63 -12.72
C ILE A 45 -13.87 4.83 -13.93
N LEU A 46 -14.28 5.68 -14.88
CA LEU A 46 -13.49 5.98 -16.09
C LEU A 46 -12.47 7.11 -15.88
N ASP A 47 -12.52 7.78 -14.73
CA ASP A 47 -11.60 8.89 -14.43
C ASP A 47 -10.22 8.36 -14.06
N GLU A 48 -9.20 9.09 -14.48
CA GLU A 48 -7.82 8.83 -14.08
C GLU A 48 -7.62 9.25 -12.62
N THR A 49 -7.17 8.31 -11.78
CA THR A 49 -6.79 8.62 -10.41
C THR A 49 -5.28 8.69 -10.28
N VAL A 50 -4.80 9.83 -9.82
CA VAL A 50 -3.38 10.03 -9.52
C VAL A 50 -3.22 9.98 -8.01
N ILE A 51 -2.43 9.01 -7.54
CA ILE A 51 -2.03 8.89 -6.16
C ILE A 51 -0.57 9.32 -6.11
N TYR A 52 -0.37 10.51 -5.54
CA TYR A 52 0.94 10.93 -5.10
C TYR A 52 1.24 10.16 -3.82
N VAL A 53 2.28 9.33 -3.84
CA VAL A 53 2.71 8.57 -2.66
C VAL A 53 3.14 9.49 -1.50
N HIS A 54 3.22 10.81 -1.74
CA HIS A 54 3.49 11.86 -0.77
C HIS A 54 2.24 12.60 -0.19
N ASN A 55 1.03 12.43 -0.73
CA ASN A 55 -0.15 13.21 -0.29
C ASN A 55 -1.32 12.25 -0.01
N TYR A 56 -1.86 12.10 1.20
CA TYR A 56 -2.07 13.02 2.31
C TYR A 56 -1.96 12.22 3.63
N LEU A 57 -1.40 12.80 4.68
CA LEU A 57 -1.40 12.27 6.05
C LEU A 57 -0.56 11.00 6.33
N THR A 58 0.52 10.77 5.58
CA THR A 58 1.55 9.78 5.93
C THR A 58 2.76 10.44 6.59
N ILE A 59 2.52 11.36 7.53
CA ILE A 59 3.57 11.99 8.35
C ILE A 59 4.35 10.92 9.15
N PHE A 60 3.74 9.77 9.41
CA PHE A 60 4.40 8.66 10.10
C PHE A 60 5.16 7.67 9.20
N PHE A 61 4.85 7.56 7.91
CA PHE A 61 5.41 6.51 7.03
C PHE A 61 5.39 6.91 5.54
N PRO A 62 6.18 7.90 5.11
CA PRO A 62 6.22 8.27 3.70
C PRO A 62 6.46 7.02 2.85
N GLY A 63 5.74 6.85 1.73
CA GLY A 63 5.97 5.77 0.76
C GLY A 63 7.26 6.02 -0.04
N ILE A 64 8.30 6.33 0.71
CA ILE A 64 9.70 6.29 0.36
C ILE A 64 10.05 4.81 0.31
N CYS A 65 10.86 4.42 -0.67
CA CYS A 65 11.57 3.14 -0.62
C CYS A 65 12.40 3.13 0.68
N THR A 66 11.83 2.53 1.73
CA THR A 66 12.43 2.43 3.05
C THR A 66 13.60 1.46 2.94
N THR A 67 14.57 1.51 3.85
CA THR A 67 15.73 0.60 3.86
C THR A 67 15.33 -0.89 3.86
N ASN A 68 14.16 -1.23 4.38
CA ASN A 68 13.59 -2.59 4.33
C ASN A 68 13.03 -3.00 2.96
N ASP A 69 12.84 -2.04 2.05
CA ASP A 69 12.23 -2.24 0.72
C ASP A 69 13.27 -2.25 -0.41
N VAL A 70 14.54 -2.11 -0.05
CA VAL A 70 15.65 -2.10 -1.01
C VAL A 70 16.13 -3.52 -1.23
N ASP A 71 16.45 -3.84 -2.48
CA ASP A 71 17.03 -5.13 -2.85
C ASP A 71 18.41 -5.34 -2.18
N ALA A 72 18.90 -6.58 -2.15
CA ALA A 72 20.12 -6.99 -1.43
C ALA A 72 21.38 -6.16 -1.78
N LEU A 73 21.41 -5.56 -2.98
CA LEU A 73 22.50 -4.69 -3.43
C LEU A 73 22.29 -3.20 -3.07
N LEU A 74 21.23 -2.85 -2.35
CA LEU A 74 20.90 -1.49 -1.88
C LEU A 74 20.74 -0.41 -2.96
N TYR A 75 20.73 -0.75 -4.25
CA TYR A 75 20.68 0.21 -5.36
C TYR A 75 19.28 0.48 -5.91
N HIS A 76 18.32 -0.41 -5.69
CA HIS A 76 17.00 -0.33 -6.30
C HIS A 76 15.91 -0.96 -5.42
N MET A 77 14.68 -0.50 -5.60
CA MET A 77 13.52 -1.09 -4.94
C MET A 77 13.30 -2.53 -5.40
N ASN A 78 12.95 -3.42 -4.47
CA ASN A 78 12.62 -4.81 -4.78
C ASN A 78 11.45 -4.89 -5.78
N ASN A 79 11.56 -5.75 -6.79
CA ASN A 79 10.52 -6.00 -7.80
C ASN A 79 9.15 -6.36 -7.20
N ALA A 80 9.11 -7.11 -6.10
CA ALA A 80 7.86 -7.46 -5.41
C ALA A 80 7.17 -6.24 -4.77
N ARG A 81 7.95 -5.22 -4.39
CA ARG A 81 7.40 -4.01 -3.78
C ARG A 81 6.61 -3.17 -4.78
N TYR A 82 6.91 -3.25 -6.08
CA TYR A 82 6.11 -2.58 -7.10
C TYR A 82 4.67 -3.09 -7.12
N LEU A 83 4.45 -4.41 -7.05
CA LEU A 83 3.10 -4.99 -6.97
C LEU A 83 2.37 -4.50 -5.73
N ARG A 84 3.06 -4.50 -4.59
CA ARG A 84 2.50 -4.05 -3.32
C ARG A 84 2.05 -2.59 -3.34
N GLU A 85 2.85 -1.69 -3.91
CA GLU A 85 2.47 -0.28 -4.03
C GLU A 85 1.30 -0.07 -5.03
N LEU A 86 1.22 -0.90 -6.08
CA LEU A 86 0.07 -0.93 -6.99
C LEU A 86 -1.20 -1.43 -6.30
N ASP A 87 -1.11 -2.38 -5.36
CA ASP A 87 -2.27 -2.85 -4.59
C ASP A 87 -2.84 -1.75 -3.70
N PHE A 88 -2.01 -0.95 -3.02
CA PHE A 88 -2.48 0.22 -2.28
C PHE A 88 -3.22 1.21 -3.18
N ALA A 89 -2.68 1.46 -4.38
CA ALA A 89 -3.32 2.34 -5.35
C ALA A 89 -4.66 1.77 -5.85
N ARG A 90 -4.74 0.45 -6.02
CA ARG A 90 -5.97 -0.24 -6.42
C ARG A 90 -7.06 -0.13 -5.35
N VAL A 91 -6.72 -0.34 -4.08
CA VAL A 91 -7.70 -0.23 -3.00
C VAL A 91 -8.17 1.22 -2.81
N ASP A 92 -7.28 2.21 -2.91
CA ASP A 92 -7.69 3.63 -2.91
C ASP A 92 -8.67 3.93 -4.04
N PHE A 93 -8.42 3.39 -5.24
CA PHE A 93 -9.31 3.54 -6.38
C PHE A 93 -10.67 2.86 -6.14
N TYR A 94 -10.69 1.63 -5.62
CA TYR A 94 -11.91 0.90 -5.32
C TYR A 94 -12.77 1.57 -4.24
N GLU A 95 -12.15 2.08 -3.19
CA GLU A 95 -12.85 2.85 -2.17
C GLU A 95 -13.38 4.15 -2.76
N ARG A 96 -12.61 4.90 -3.56
CA ARG A 96 -13.08 6.19 -4.10
C ARG A 96 -14.16 6.07 -5.18
N THR A 97 -14.25 4.94 -5.87
CA THR A 97 -15.26 4.68 -6.91
C THR A 97 -16.47 3.88 -6.40
N ASP A 98 -16.45 3.44 -5.14
CA ASP A 98 -17.42 2.49 -4.56
C ASP A 98 -17.57 1.16 -5.34
N LEU A 99 -16.68 0.88 -6.30
CA LEU A 99 -16.77 -0.29 -7.19
C LEU A 99 -16.76 -1.60 -6.40
N TYR A 100 -15.88 -1.71 -5.40
CA TYR A 100 -15.81 -2.90 -4.57
C TYR A 100 -17.10 -3.12 -3.76
N ARG A 101 -17.71 -2.03 -3.28
CA ARG A 101 -18.97 -2.11 -2.51
C ARG A 101 -20.12 -2.58 -3.39
N GLU A 102 -20.17 -2.11 -4.63
CA GLU A 102 -21.20 -2.49 -5.60
C GLU A 102 -21.04 -3.94 -6.08
N VAL A 103 -19.79 -4.40 -6.28
CA VAL A 103 -19.55 -5.81 -6.62
C VAL A 103 -19.94 -6.74 -5.47
N CYS A 104 -19.62 -6.36 -4.22
CA CYS A 104 -20.00 -7.12 -3.05
C CYS A 104 -21.51 -7.09 -2.75
N SER A 105 -22.22 -5.99 -3.05
CA SER A 105 -23.68 -5.94 -2.89
C SER A 105 -24.41 -6.93 -3.81
N GLN A 106 -23.79 -7.25 -4.95
CA GLN A 106 -24.25 -8.26 -5.90
C GLN A 106 -23.85 -9.70 -5.52
N GLY A 107 -23.25 -9.90 -4.33
CA GLY A 107 -22.80 -11.22 -3.87
C GLY A 107 -21.54 -11.73 -4.58
N SER A 108 -20.86 -10.88 -5.35
CA SER A 108 -19.65 -11.23 -6.09
C SER A 108 -18.39 -10.67 -5.41
N GLY A 109 -17.23 -11.26 -5.73
CA GLY A 109 -15.92 -10.81 -5.26
C GLY A 109 -15.05 -10.33 -6.42
N VAL A 110 -14.18 -9.36 -6.15
CA VAL A 110 -13.17 -8.93 -7.13
C VAL A 110 -11.91 -9.76 -6.91
N VAL A 111 -11.51 -10.52 -7.93
CA VAL A 111 -10.28 -11.33 -7.93
C VAL A 111 -9.33 -10.87 -9.02
N GLN A 112 -8.04 -10.85 -8.71
CA GLN A 112 -7.02 -10.55 -9.70
C GLN A 112 -6.57 -11.85 -10.38
N GLY A 113 -7.07 -12.09 -11.60
CA GLY A 113 -6.73 -13.30 -12.36
C GLY A 113 -5.33 -13.27 -12.98
N ALA A 114 -4.84 -12.09 -13.38
CA ALA A 114 -3.52 -11.91 -13.95
C ALA A 114 -2.93 -10.54 -13.61
N ALA A 115 -1.60 -10.46 -13.59
CA ALA A 115 -0.85 -9.21 -13.42
C ALA A 115 0.31 -9.20 -14.42
N THR A 116 0.42 -8.16 -15.24
CA THR A 116 1.58 -7.96 -16.10
C THR A 116 2.26 -6.65 -15.73
N ILE A 117 3.56 -6.71 -15.40
CA ILE A 117 4.37 -5.53 -15.09
C ILE A 117 5.52 -5.45 -16.08
N ARG A 118 5.73 -4.25 -16.61
CA ARG A 118 6.89 -3.93 -17.44
C ARG A 118 7.80 -2.94 -16.71
N TYR A 119 8.95 -3.43 -16.26
CA TYR A 119 9.98 -2.59 -15.66
C TYR A 119 10.73 -1.82 -16.76
N ARG A 120 10.65 -0.48 -16.74
CA ARG A 120 11.34 0.39 -17.70
C ARG A 120 12.52 1.13 -17.12
N ARG A 121 12.42 1.54 -15.85
CA ARG A 121 13.46 2.25 -15.09
C ARG A 121 13.38 1.82 -13.63
N PHE A 122 14.53 1.68 -13.00
CA PHE A 122 14.63 1.39 -11.57
C PHE A 122 14.26 2.63 -10.76
N ILE A 123 13.56 2.43 -9.64
CA ILE A 123 13.30 3.49 -8.67
C ILE A 123 14.42 3.41 -7.65
N LYS A 124 15.20 4.50 -7.54
CA LYS A 124 16.25 4.60 -6.53
C LYS A 124 15.62 4.74 -5.14
N PRO A 125 16.29 4.26 -4.09
CA PRO A 125 15.86 4.52 -2.72
C PRO A 125 15.58 6.02 -2.50
N LEU A 126 14.59 6.34 -1.66
CA LEU A 126 14.19 7.73 -1.36
C LEU A 126 13.67 8.55 -2.55
N THR A 127 13.38 7.94 -3.71
CA THR A 127 12.80 8.65 -4.85
C THR A 127 11.29 8.76 -4.74
N ILE A 128 10.76 9.94 -5.02
CA ILE A 128 9.32 10.20 -5.07
C ILE A 128 8.78 9.70 -6.42
N PHE A 129 7.71 8.91 -6.37
CA PHE A 129 6.98 8.47 -7.55
C PHE A 129 5.48 8.71 -7.38
N LYS A 130 4.79 8.79 -8.53
CA LYS A 130 3.33 8.88 -8.59
C LYS A 130 2.78 7.62 -9.23
N ILE A 131 1.65 7.13 -8.72
CA ILE A 131 0.92 6.01 -9.32
C ILE A 131 -0.33 6.59 -9.97
N THR A 132 -0.47 6.33 -11.26
CA THR A 132 -1.68 6.64 -12.01
C THR A 132 -2.45 5.34 -12.21
N SER A 133 -3.71 5.31 -11.79
CA SER A 133 -4.62 4.18 -11.99
C SER A 133 -5.77 4.59 -12.90
N LYS A 134 -6.02 3.76 -13.92
CA LYS A 134 -7.12 3.92 -14.89
C LYS A 134 -7.73 2.55 -15.17
N VAL A 135 -9.05 2.46 -15.17
CA VAL A 135 -9.77 1.27 -15.63
C VAL A 135 -9.93 1.34 -17.15
N ILE A 136 -9.66 0.22 -17.81
CA ILE A 136 -9.86 0.04 -19.25
C ILE A 136 -10.73 -1.21 -19.39
N GLN A 137 -11.80 -1.11 -20.16
CA GLN A 137 -12.60 -2.26 -20.57
C GLN A 137 -12.20 -2.62 -22.01
N GLU A 138 -11.82 -3.86 -22.24
CA GLU A 138 -11.83 -4.42 -23.59
C GLU A 138 -13.28 -4.78 -23.91
N ILE A 139 -13.85 -4.07 -24.88
CA ILE A 139 -15.15 -4.38 -25.49
C ILE A 139 -14.90 -5.28 -26.69
#